data_AF-A0A936LNC2-F1
#
_entry.id   AF-A0A936LNC2-F1
#
_cell.length_a   1.000
_cell.length_b   1.000
_cell.length_c   1.000
_cell.angle_alpha   90.00
_cell.angle_beta   90.00
_cell.angle_gamma   90.00
#
_symmetry.space_group_name_H-M   'P 1'
#
loop_
_entity.id
_entity.type
_entity.pdbx_description
1 polymer ?
#
loop_
_entity_poly.entity_id
_entity_poly.type
_entity_poly.pdbx_seq_one_letter_code
_entity_poly.pdbx_strand_id
1 'polypeptide(L)'
;MKHFAALASFVLAFPALATDRIVEEFGQPPAYASINAAVTAAVDGDRIIVKNRAGNIPWIEDVTVGKNLQFLSYSNDDFFYVQGTYTIPGATGREVTIISMRNTAGGISGPGGGTTRGTRIRILDSYFVNGSIACSSNANTTDVVGCTLLNGTIAIAYGNVVGCYVDGSLITDETINVTGNTAAGALDTCAIVGNQVKGRVSYEAIRFSGDNQIVHIRNNYVQHGWMGIQIEQGHIGGTQNLVWNNTVVAYTGQFTTYGIDVANTNAGSVWELMNNVVTTTWSGDNRGINKDSGNNGQVNVYFNHVVSGMTYPISAGFTFESNNTTNQPITLYVDGTLSNAPACVDGGNPAVVLSDLDLSTGDAGAYGGSYTQTNFHPLHTGAARVHLTGHPFNVRSGSTLRVKATAFDR
;
A
#
# COMPACT_ATOMS: atom_id res chain seq x y z
N MET A 1 6.38 58.54 48.44
CA MET A 1 5.45 58.35 47.30
C MET A 1 6.02 57.28 46.38
N LYS A 2 5.20 56.24 46.11
CA LYS A 2 5.27 55.28 45.00
C LYS A 2 6.37 54.20 45.06
N HIS A 3 6.04 53.10 45.74
CA HIS A 3 6.50 51.76 45.35
C HIS A 3 5.58 51.27 44.22
N PHE A 4 6.13 51.04 43.03
CA PHE A 4 5.45 50.32 41.95
C PHE A 4 5.71 48.83 42.14
N ALA A 5 4.68 48.07 42.49
CA ALA A 5 4.68 46.62 42.40
C ALA A 5 4.32 46.23 40.95
N ALA A 6 5.27 45.67 40.22
CA ALA A 6 5.02 45.01 38.95
C ALA A 6 4.57 43.57 39.25
N LEU A 7 3.29 43.28 39.03
CA LEU A 7 2.74 41.93 39.12
C LEU A 7 3.10 41.18 37.82
N ALA A 8 4.05 40.26 37.90
CA ALA A 8 4.35 39.34 36.80
C ALA A 8 3.31 38.22 36.79
N SER A 9 2.34 38.29 35.87
CA SER A 9 1.41 37.19 35.62
C SER A 9 2.12 36.08 34.86
N PHE A 10 2.54 35.04 35.56
CA PHE A 10 3.03 33.79 34.97
C PHE A 10 1.82 33.03 34.41
N VAL A 11 1.54 33.19 33.12
CA VAL A 11 0.55 32.34 32.43
C VAL A 11 1.19 30.96 32.27
N LEU A 12 0.84 30.05 33.17
CA LEU A 12 1.12 28.62 33.01
C LEU A 12 0.29 28.13 31.80
N ALA A 13 0.94 27.99 30.65
CA ALA A 13 0.36 27.30 29.51
C ALA A 13 0.26 25.81 29.87
N PHE A 14 -0.90 25.38 30.35
CA PHE A 14 -1.20 23.95 30.44
C PHE A 14 -1.26 23.39 29.02
N PRO A 15 -0.55 22.30 28.69
CA PRO A 15 -0.72 21.65 27.40
C PRO A 15 -2.19 21.26 27.25
N ALA A 16 -2.80 21.66 26.14
CA ALA A 16 -4.16 21.24 25.84
C ALA A 16 -4.19 19.71 25.78
N LEU A 17 -5.04 19.09 26.60
CA LEU A 17 -5.19 17.65 26.62
C LEU A 17 -5.92 17.22 25.35
N ALA A 18 -5.40 16.18 24.70
CA ALA A 18 -6.11 15.49 23.62
C ALA A 18 -7.53 15.16 24.08
N THR A 19 -8.52 15.62 23.32
CA THR A 19 -9.95 15.50 23.63
C THR A 19 -10.69 14.89 22.45
N ASP A 20 -11.78 14.20 22.76
CA ASP A 20 -12.71 13.70 21.75
C ASP A 20 -13.67 14.81 21.31
N ARG A 21 -13.77 15.01 19.99
CA ARG A 21 -14.69 15.93 19.36
C ARG A 21 -15.76 15.11 18.64
N ILE A 22 -16.95 15.07 19.22
CA ILE A 22 -18.08 14.31 18.67
C ILE A 22 -18.74 15.15 17.57
N VAL A 23 -18.84 14.58 16.38
CA VAL A 23 -19.62 15.13 15.26
C VAL A 23 -20.95 14.40 15.22
N GLU A 24 -22.06 15.14 15.28
CA GLU A 24 -23.39 14.57 15.11
C GLU A 24 -24.37 15.55 14.47
N GLU A 25 -25.43 15.01 13.88
CA GLU A 25 -26.47 15.81 13.25
C GLU A 25 -27.10 16.77 14.27
N PHE A 26 -27.15 18.06 13.93
CA PHE A 26 -27.60 19.13 14.83
C PHE A 26 -26.77 19.33 16.11
N GLY A 27 -25.52 18.82 16.13
CA GLY A 27 -24.62 18.91 17.28
C GLY A 27 -24.52 20.34 17.85
N GLN A 28 -24.73 20.44 19.16
CA GLN A 28 -24.52 21.66 19.95
C GLN A 28 -23.37 21.41 20.94
N PRO A 29 -22.64 22.45 21.38
CA PRO A 29 -21.56 22.29 22.34
C PRO A 29 -21.97 21.40 23.53
N PRO A 30 -21.22 20.34 23.84
CA PRO A 30 -19.83 20.08 23.41
C PRO A 30 -19.65 19.29 22.10
N ALA A 31 -20.72 18.94 21.38
CA ALA A 31 -20.68 18.29 20.06
C ALA A 31 -20.72 19.31 18.91
N TYR A 32 -20.41 18.84 17.70
CA TYR A 32 -20.27 19.67 16.50
C TYR A 32 -21.22 19.23 15.40
N ALA A 33 -21.85 20.19 14.72
CA ALA A 33 -22.80 19.93 13.64
C ALA A 33 -22.15 19.61 12.28
N SER A 34 -20.81 19.58 12.18
CA SER A 34 -20.06 19.16 10.99
C SER A 34 -18.63 18.74 11.35
N ILE A 35 -17.96 18.01 10.44
CA ILE A 35 -16.57 17.60 10.63
C ILE A 35 -15.66 18.83 10.56
N ASN A 36 -15.91 19.78 9.65
CA ASN A 36 -15.14 21.04 9.60
C ASN A 36 -15.23 21.85 10.91
N ALA A 37 -16.40 21.89 11.56
CA ALA A 37 -16.55 22.58 12.83
C ALA A 37 -15.72 21.91 13.93
N ALA A 38 -15.73 20.57 14.00
CA ALA A 38 -14.92 19.80 14.93
C ALA A 38 -13.41 19.98 14.65
N VAL A 39 -12.98 19.90 13.39
CA VAL A 39 -11.58 20.10 12.97
C VAL A 39 -11.11 21.52 13.28
N THR A 40 -11.97 22.52 13.14
CA THR A 40 -11.66 23.92 13.48
C THR A 40 -11.40 24.08 14.97
N ALA A 41 -12.26 23.49 15.80
CA ALA A 41 -12.15 23.55 17.27
C ALA A 41 -11.06 22.64 17.86
N ALA A 42 -10.63 21.62 17.11
CA ALA A 42 -9.63 20.66 17.56
C ALA A 42 -8.24 21.28 17.76
N VAL A 43 -7.42 20.62 18.56
CA VAL A 43 -5.96 20.89 18.70
C VAL A 43 -5.16 19.63 18.36
N ASP A 44 -3.84 19.75 18.26
CA ASP A 44 -2.98 18.59 18.01
C ASP A 44 -3.17 17.51 19.09
N GLY A 45 -3.38 16.26 18.64
CA GLY A 45 -3.66 15.11 19.48
C GLY A 45 -5.14 14.78 19.65
N ASP A 46 -6.06 15.67 19.24
CA ASP A 46 -7.51 15.41 19.35
C ASP A 46 -7.98 14.27 18.43
N ARG A 47 -9.07 13.63 18.84
CA ARG A 47 -9.80 12.64 18.03
C ARG A 47 -11.11 13.23 17.56
N ILE A 48 -11.44 13.07 16.29
CA ILE A 48 -12.73 13.42 15.70
C ILE A 48 -13.57 12.15 15.59
N ILE A 49 -14.60 12.04 16.41
CA ILE A 49 -15.49 10.87 16.48
C ILE A 49 -16.76 11.21 15.71
N VAL A 50 -16.97 10.54 14.58
CA VAL A 50 -18.05 10.89 13.64
C VAL A 50 -19.23 9.95 13.81
N LYS A 51 -20.37 10.50 14.23
CA LYS A 51 -21.65 9.78 14.25
C LYS A 51 -22.30 9.85 12.88
N ASN A 52 -22.79 8.71 12.40
CA ASN A 52 -23.51 8.64 11.15
C ASN A 52 -24.84 9.40 11.26
N ARG A 53 -25.18 10.12 10.19
CA ARG A 53 -26.51 10.74 10.05
C ARG A 53 -27.56 9.67 9.80
N ALA A 54 -28.82 10.00 10.08
CA ALA A 54 -29.92 9.07 9.86
C ALA A 54 -29.90 8.52 8.42
N GLY A 55 -29.97 7.19 8.29
CA GLY A 55 -29.90 6.52 6.98
C GLY A 55 -28.51 6.49 6.34
N ASN A 56 -27.43 6.72 7.10
CA ASN A 56 -26.04 6.74 6.63
C ASN A 56 -25.81 7.75 5.49
N ILE A 57 -26.53 8.88 5.53
CA ILE A 57 -26.35 9.96 4.56
C ILE A 57 -24.95 10.57 4.76
N PRO A 58 -24.06 10.55 3.75
CA PRO A 58 -22.67 10.94 3.90
C PRO A 58 -22.51 12.39 4.30
N TRP A 59 -21.64 12.73 5.25
CA TRP A 59 -21.26 14.13 5.51
C TRP A 59 -20.65 14.76 4.25
N ILE A 60 -21.35 15.72 3.65
CA ILE A 60 -20.95 16.34 2.37
C ILE A 60 -20.12 17.58 2.65
N GLU A 61 -18.81 17.43 2.68
CA GLU A 61 -17.87 18.51 2.94
C GLU A 61 -16.44 18.15 2.49
N ASP A 62 -15.73 19.15 1.97
CA ASP A 62 -14.27 19.07 1.85
C ASP A 62 -13.66 19.49 3.20
N VAL A 63 -12.63 18.76 3.65
CA VAL A 63 -12.03 18.95 4.98
C VAL A 63 -10.54 19.23 4.83
N THR A 64 -10.05 20.32 5.43
CA THR A 64 -8.60 20.59 5.51
C THR A 64 -8.07 20.25 6.90
N VAL A 65 -7.15 19.30 6.98
CA VAL A 65 -6.59 18.78 8.23
C VAL A 65 -5.19 19.36 8.44
N GLY A 66 -5.13 20.55 9.04
CA GLY A 66 -3.88 21.25 9.36
C GLY A 66 -3.23 20.89 10.69
N LYS A 67 -3.72 19.84 11.37
CA LYS A 67 -3.41 19.47 12.76
C LYS A 67 -3.14 17.97 12.87
N ASN A 68 -2.58 17.54 14.00
CA ASN A 68 -2.38 16.13 14.32
C ASN A 68 -3.69 15.52 14.82
N LEU A 69 -4.46 14.89 13.94
CA LEU A 69 -5.81 14.41 14.26
C LEU A 69 -6.00 12.93 13.91
N GLN A 70 -6.83 12.27 14.71
CA GLN A 70 -7.36 10.95 14.38
C GLN A 70 -8.86 11.04 14.07
N PHE A 71 -9.32 10.38 13.01
CA PHE A 71 -10.73 10.27 12.65
C PHE A 71 -11.18 8.82 12.82
N LEU A 72 -12.33 8.64 13.46
CA LEU A 72 -12.94 7.33 13.69
C LEU A 72 -14.47 7.42 13.68
N SER A 73 -15.11 6.28 13.46
CA SER A 73 -16.55 6.13 13.60
C SER A 73 -16.95 6.19 15.07
N TYR A 74 -18.14 6.74 15.35
CA TYR A 74 -18.75 6.66 16.69
C TYR A 74 -19.23 5.23 17.02
N SER A 75 -19.69 4.50 16.01
CA SER A 75 -20.23 3.14 16.17
C SER A 75 -19.12 2.12 15.99
N ASN A 76 -19.08 1.11 16.87
CA ASN A 76 -18.14 0.00 16.76
C ASN A 76 -18.34 -0.74 15.44
N ASP A 77 -17.24 -1.13 14.81
CA ASP A 77 -17.20 -1.93 13.58
C ASP A 77 -17.91 -1.33 12.35
N ASP A 78 -18.37 -0.08 12.42
CA ASP A 78 -19.03 0.64 11.33
C ASP A 78 -18.10 1.68 10.70
N PHE A 79 -18.45 2.12 9.50
CA PHE A 79 -17.79 3.23 8.85
C PHE A 79 -18.44 4.55 9.22
N PHE A 80 -17.68 5.64 9.21
CA PHE A 80 -18.28 6.97 9.10
C PHE A 80 -18.40 7.38 7.63
N TYR A 81 -19.57 7.85 7.22
CA TYR A 81 -19.89 8.09 5.80
C TYR A 81 -19.61 9.55 5.42
N VAL A 82 -18.82 9.76 4.37
CA VAL A 82 -18.45 11.11 3.89
C VAL A 82 -18.53 11.21 2.37
N GLN A 83 -18.67 12.44 1.88
CA GLN A 83 -18.52 12.80 0.49
C GLN A 83 -17.72 14.11 0.43
N GLY A 84 -16.57 14.08 -0.22
CA GLY A 84 -15.64 15.20 -0.31
C GLY A 84 -14.18 14.77 -0.18
N THR A 85 -13.28 15.73 -0.32
CA THR A 85 -11.84 15.52 -0.28
C THR A 85 -11.26 15.95 1.06
N TYR A 86 -10.50 15.06 1.69
CA TYR A 86 -9.72 15.36 2.88
C TYR A 86 -8.32 15.78 2.45
N THR A 87 -8.03 17.07 2.59
CA THR A 87 -6.73 17.66 2.25
C THR A 87 -5.86 17.73 3.50
N ILE A 88 -4.69 17.11 3.45
CA ILE A 88 -3.71 17.06 4.54
C ILE A 88 -2.44 17.77 4.07
N PRO A 89 -2.31 19.10 4.29
CA PRO A 89 -1.14 19.84 3.82
C PRO A 89 0.15 19.33 4.46
N GLY A 90 1.23 19.32 3.69
CA GLY A 90 2.55 18.95 4.19
C GLY A 90 3.07 19.89 5.31
N ALA A 91 3.54 19.35 6.44
CA ALA A 91 4.30 20.07 7.47
C ALA A 91 5.14 19.12 8.32
N THR A 92 6.22 19.62 8.91
CA THR A 92 7.08 18.85 9.82
C THR A 92 6.33 18.38 11.06
N GLY A 93 6.41 17.09 11.36
CA GLY A 93 5.81 16.48 12.55
C GLY A 93 4.29 16.32 12.48
N ARG A 94 3.69 16.46 11.29
CA ARG A 94 2.25 16.27 11.13
C ARG A 94 1.89 14.79 11.12
N GLU A 95 0.89 14.38 11.89
CA GLU A 95 0.37 13.01 11.88
C GLU A 95 -1.16 13.02 11.79
N VAL A 96 -1.69 12.45 10.70
CA VAL A 96 -3.14 12.30 10.50
C VAL A 96 -3.47 10.83 10.30
N THR A 97 -4.40 10.32 11.11
CA THR A 97 -4.89 8.94 11.00
C THR A 97 -6.38 8.93 10.72
N ILE A 98 -6.81 8.22 9.68
CA ILE A 98 -8.21 8.06 9.30
C ILE A 98 -8.51 6.57 9.35
N ILE A 99 -9.49 6.17 10.17
CA ILE A 99 -9.87 4.76 10.38
C ILE A 99 -11.34 4.60 10.04
N SER A 100 -11.67 3.59 9.23
CA SER A 100 -13.06 3.24 8.90
C SER A 100 -13.84 4.39 8.24
N MET A 101 -13.20 5.17 7.35
CA MET A 101 -13.93 6.13 6.53
C MET A 101 -14.62 5.41 5.38
N ARG A 102 -15.89 5.70 5.11
CA ARG A 102 -16.55 5.36 3.84
C ARG A 102 -16.78 6.61 3.01
N ASN A 103 -15.91 6.84 2.04
CA ASN A 103 -16.01 7.97 1.13
C ASN A 103 -16.79 7.59 -0.13
N THR A 104 -17.97 8.18 -0.33
CA THR A 104 -18.86 7.85 -1.44
C THR A 104 -18.48 8.57 -2.74
N ALA A 105 -17.86 9.75 -2.65
CA ALA A 105 -17.22 10.44 -3.77
C ALA A 105 -16.23 11.49 -3.22
N GLY A 106 -14.99 11.50 -3.73
CA GLY A 106 -13.93 12.39 -3.25
C GLY A 106 -12.62 11.64 -3.05
N GLY A 107 -11.87 11.92 -1.99
CA GLY A 107 -10.62 11.20 -1.76
C GLY A 107 -9.78 11.75 -0.61
N ILE A 108 -8.54 11.28 -0.53
CA ILE A 108 -7.51 11.86 0.34
C ILE A 108 -6.47 12.55 -0.54
N SER A 109 -6.16 13.80 -0.23
CA SER A 109 -5.09 14.55 -0.88
C SER A 109 -4.02 14.93 0.14
N GLY A 110 -2.79 14.51 -0.12
CA GLY A 110 -1.60 14.99 0.59
C GLY A 110 -0.79 15.90 -0.34
N PRO A 111 -1.20 17.16 -0.54
CA PRO A 111 -0.46 18.07 -1.41
C PRO A 111 0.94 18.37 -0.82
N GLY A 112 1.85 18.79 -1.69
CA GLY A 112 3.21 19.12 -1.27
C GLY A 112 3.31 20.31 -0.32
N GLY A 113 4.42 20.37 0.41
CA GLY A 113 4.73 21.39 1.43
C GLY A 113 5.49 20.80 2.60
N GLY A 114 6.24 21.59 3.36
CA GLY A 114 7.02 21.09 4.51
C GLY A 114 8.28 20.32 4.14
N THR A 115 8.91 19.70 5.14
CA THR A 115 10.13 18.90 4.97
C THR A 115 9.83 17.54 4.35
N THR A 116 10.77 16.98 3.61
CA THR A 116 10.70 15.59 3.11
C THR A 116 10.34 14.64 4.25
N ARG A 117 9.29 13.82 4.04
CA ARG A 117 8.73 12.91 5.05
C ARG A 117 8.32 13.58 6.38
N GLY A 118 8.02 14.88 6.34
CA GLY A 118 7.57 15.64 7.51
C GLY A 118 6.16 15.27 7.97
N THR A 119 5.31 14.82 7.05
CA THR A 119 3.92 14.43 7.32
C THR A 119 3.74 12.93 7.27
N ARG A 120 3.07 12.36 8.27
CA ARG A 120 2.59 11.00 8.30
C ARG A 120 1.08 10.96 8.08
N ILE A 121 0.65 10.21 7.07
CA ILE A 121 -0.76 10.00 6.74
C ILE A 121 -1.06 8.51 6.87
N ARG A 122 -2.06 8.12 7.65
CA ARG A 122 -2.46 6.72 7.82
C ARG A 122 -3.92 6.57 7.46
N ILE A 123 -4.21 5.74 6.47
CA ILE A 123 -5.56 5.47 5.98
C ILE A 123 -5.79 3.99 6.20
N LEU A 124 -6.61 3.69 7.20
CA LEU A 124 -6.75 2.36 7.75
C LEU A 124 -8.18 1.91 7.54
N ASP A 125 -8.32 0.73 6.96
CA ASP A 125 -9.57 -0.02 6.88
C ASP A 125 -10.74 0.80 6.32
N SER A 126 -10.43 1.63 5.33
CA SER A 126 -11.36 2.60 4.75
C SER A 126 -11.90 2.13 3.40
N TYR A 127 -13.07 2.63 3.02
CA TYR A 127 -13.80 2.24 1.83
C TYR A 127 -14.06 3.46 0.94
N PHE A 128 -13.53 3.47 -0.27
CA PHE A 128 -13.75 4.50 -1.27
C PHE A 128 -14.62 3.91 -2.38
N VAL A 129 -15.83 4.43 -2.56
CA VAL A 129 -16.76 3.97 -3.61
C VAL A 129 -16.41 4.56 -4.97
N ASN A 130 -15.90 5.80 -4.96
CA ASN A 130 -15.42 6.52 -6.13
C ASN A 130 -14.43 7.59 -5.64
N GLY A 131 -13.18 7.18 -5.44
CA GLY A 131 -12.19 8.08 -4.89
C GLY A 131 -10.79 7.51 -4.81
N SER A 132 -9.80 8.40 -4.89
CA SER A 132 -8.38 8.07 -4.88
C SER A 132 -7.67 8.62 -3.65
N ILE A 133 -6.51 8.06 -3.38
CA ILE A 133 -5.55 8.55 -2.40
C ILE A 133 -4.39 9.15 -3.18
N ALA A 134 -4.27 10.48 -3.17
CA ALA A 134 -3.26 11.23 -3.91
C ALA A 134 -2.28 11.91 -2.94
N CYS A 135 -1.26 11.16 -2.50
CA CYS A 135 -0.25 11.57 -1.53
C CYS A 135 1.19 11.42 -2.06
N SER A 136 1.40 11.64 -3.37
CA SER A 136 2.68 11.45 -4.08
C SER A 136 3.75 12.52 -3.80
N SER A 137 3.50 13.48 -2.90
CA SER A 137 4.55 14.42 -2.50
C SER A 137 5.60 13.76 -1.62
N ASN A 138 6.87 14.08 -1.88
CA ASN A 138 8.01 13.68 -1.03
C ASN A 138 7.90 14.16 0.43
N ALA A 139 7.03 15.12 0.74
CA ALA A 139 6.75 15.53 2.11
C ALA A 139 6.00 14.47 2.94
N ASN A 140 5.35 13.51 2.29
CA ASN A 140 4.44 12.58 2.94
C ASN A 140 5.05 11.18 3.07
N THR A 141 4.82 10.55 4.21
CA THR A 141 4.88 9.09 4.38
C THR A 141 3.46 8.60 4.61
N THR A 142 2.94 7.79 3.69
CA THR A 142 1.54 7.37 3.68
C THR A 142 1.41 5.87 3.84
N ASP A 143 0.72 5.43 4.89
CA ASP A 143 0.33 4.04 5.11
C ASP A 143 -1.13 3.86 4.66
N VAL A 144 -1.36 3.04 3.63
CA VAL A 144 -2.71 2.62 3.20
C VAL A 144 -2.85 1.14 3.52
N VAL A 145 -3.74 0.81 4.46
CA VAL A 145 -3.84 -0.55 5.00
C VAL A 145 -5.28 -1.01 5.06
N GLY A 146 -5.58 -2.21 4.56
CA GLY A 146 -6.91 -2.80 4.69
C GLY A 146 -8.02 -2.07 3.92
N CYS A 147 -7.66 -1.22 2.95
CA CYS A 147 -8.62 -0.35 2.28
C CYS A 147 -9.25 -1.00 1.04
N THR A 148 -10.51 -0.66 0.78
CA THR A 148 -11.19 -0.95 -0.49
C THR A 148 -11.33 0.34 -1.28
N LEU A 149 -10.88 0.35 -2.54
CA LEU A 149 -11.09 1.43 -3.48
C LEU A 149 -11.78 0.87 -4.72
N LEU A 150 -13.07 1.17 -4.85
CA LEU A 150 -13.82 0.92 -6.08
C LEU A 150 -13.67 2.15 -6.97
N ASN A 151 -13.19 1.97 -8.21
CA ASN A 151 -12.93 3.08 -9.12
C ASN A 151 -12.01 4.13 -8.49
N GLY A 152 -10.82 3.70 -8.08
CA GLY A 152 -9.86 4.55 -7.38
C GLY A 152 -8.44 4.07 -7.55
N THR A 153 -7.50 4.93 -7.16
CA THR A 153 -6.06 4.70 -7.26
C THR A 153 -5.35 5.14 -5.97
N ILE A 154 -4.15 4.61 -5.77
CA ILE A 154 -3.27 4.97 -4.66
C ILE A 154 -1.96 5.51 -5.23
N ALA A 155 -1.66 6.78 -4.99
CA ALA A 155 -0.39 7.40 -5.34
C ALA A 155 0.32 7.89 -4.07
N ILE A 156 1.52 7.39 -3.79
CA ILE A 156 2.32 7.76 -2.61
C ILE A 156 3.79 8.01 -2.99
N ALA A 157 4.52 8.78 -2.17
CA ALA A 157 5.98 8.89 -2.31
C ALA A 157 6.70 7.85 -1.44
N TYR A 158 6.39 7.85 -0.14
CA TYR A 158 6.93 6.92 0.86
C TYR A 158 5.80 6.27 1.65
N GLY A 159 6.08 5.14 2.29
CA GLY A 159 5.15 4.43 3.16
C GLY A 159 4.75 3.07 2.59
N ASN A 160 3.55 2.61 2.88
CA ASN A 160 3.14 1.22 2.66
C ASN A 160 1.74 1.13 2.03
N VAL A 161 1.52 0.11 1.20
CA VAL A 161 0.21 -0.29 0.69
C VAL A 161 0.00 -1.78 1.00
N VAL A 162 -0.81 -2.09 2.01
CA VAL A 162 -0.87 -3.43 2.59
C VAL A 162 -2.30 -3.94 2.68
N GLY A 163 -2.55 -5.12 2.13
CA GLY A 163 -3.83 -5.81 2.27
C GLY A 163 -5.02 -5.00 1.76
N CYS A 164 -4.89 -4.32 0.63
CA CYS A 164 -5.94 -3.51 0.04
C CYS A 164 -6.61 -4.22 -1.13
N TYR A 165 -7.86 -3.84 -1.44
CA TYR A 165 -8.54 -4.15 -2.69
C TYR A 165 -8.66 -2.86 -3.50
N VAL A 166 -8.05 -2.81 -4.69
CA VAL A 166 -8.02 -1.61 -5.54
C VAL A 166 -8.46 -1.96 -6.95
N ASP A 167 -9.66 -1.49 -7.34
CA ASP A 167 -10.14 -1.58 -8.72
C ASP A 167 -9.94 -0.22 -9.42
N GLY A 168 -8.82 -0.11 -10.15
CA GLY A 168 -8.47 1.03 -10.99
C GLY A 168 -8.87 0.84 -12.46
N SER A 169 -9.66 -0.19 -12.81
CA SER A 169 -9.94 -0.55 -14.20
C SER A 169 -10.67 0.52 -15.02
N LEU A 170 -11.30 1.48 -14.34
CA LEU A 170 -12.05 2.59 -14.94
C LEU A 170 -11.31 3.94 -14.83
N ILE A 171 -10.14 4.00 -14.20
CA ILE A 171 -9.36 5.23 -14.02
C ILE A 171 -8.31 5.38 -15.13
N THR A 172 -7.94 6.62 -15.48
CA THR A 172 -6.86 6.95 -16.44
C THR A 172 -5.54 7.23 -15.70
N ASP A 173 -5.08 6.28 -14.90
CA ASP A 173 -3.89 6.43 -14.07
C ASP A 173 -3.38 5.05 -13.63
N GLU A 174 -2.18 4.97 -13.04
CA GLU A 174 -1.70 3.71 -12.44
C GLU A 174 -2.52 3.37 -11.19
N THR A 175 -2.80 2.08 -10.96
CA THR A 175 -3.70 1.68 -9.86
C THR A 175 -3.03 1.85 -8.50
N ILE A 176 -1.77 1.43 -8.39
CA ILE A 176 -0.88 1.76 -7.28
C ILE A 176 0.40 2.36 -7.87
N ASN A 177 0.74 3.60 -7.49
CA ASN A 177 1.93 4.31 -7.93
C ASN A 177 2.79 4.76 -6.75
N VAL A 178 4.08 4.42 -6.76
CA VAL A 178 5.04 4.83 -5.74
C VAL A 178 6.23 5.54 -6.38
N THR A 179 6.45 6.82 -6.02
CA THR A 179 7.40 7.70 -6.74
C THR A 179 8.43 8.44 -5.88
N GLY A 180 8.65 8.01 -4.63
CA GLY A 180 9.60 8.68 -3.72
C GLY A 180 11.05 8.68 -4.23
N ASN A 181 11.61 9.87 -4.46
CA ASN A 181 12.89 10.05 -5.16
C ASN A 181 13.83 11.10 -4.52
N THR A 182 13.60 11.45 -3.25
CA THR A 182 14.44 12.39 -2.50
C THR A 182 15.03 11.70 -1.27
N ALA A 183 16.32 11.86 -1.05
CA ALA A 183 16.99 11.31 0.11
C ALA A 183 16.33 11.79 1.41
N ALA A 184 15.86 10.85 2.23
CA ALA A 184 15.03 11.15 3.39
C ALA A 184 15.31 10.19 4.55
N GLY A 185 16.46 10.37 5.20
CA GLY A 185 16.86 9.59 6.37
C GLY A 185 17.20 8.13 6.06
N ALA A 186 17.50 7.35 7.10
CA ALA A 186 17.91 5.94 6.96
C ALA A 186 16.85 5.10 6.24
N LEU A 187 17.33 4.09 5.51
CA LEU A 187 16.61 3.20 4.61
C LEU A 187 15.34 2.62 5.24
N ASP A 188 14.19 3.18 4.90
CA ASP A 188 12.90 2.55 5.19
C ASP A 188 12.48 1.66 4.03
N THR A 189 11.70 0.63 4.36
CA THR A 189 11.13 -0.30 3.39
C THR A 189 9.72 0.15 3.03
N CYS A 190 9.45 0.31 1.73
CA CYS A 190 8.10 0.40 1.19
C CYS A 190 7.55 -1.01 0.98
N ALA A 191 6.51 -1.38 1.74
CA ALA A 191 5.81 -2.65 1.57
C ALA A 191 4.56 -2.45 0.69
N ILE A 192 4.54 -3.10 -0.48
CA ILE A 192 3.36 -3.29 -1.32
C ILE A 192 2.98 -4.76 -1.21
N VAL A 193 2.19 -5.12 -0.19
CA VAL A 193 2.03 -6.52 0.24
C VAL A 193 0.58 -6.96 0.36
N GLY A 194 0.24 -8.13 -0.16
CA GLY A 194 -1.07 -8.77 0.09
C GLY A 194 -2.25 -8.08 -0.58
N ASN A 195 -2.02 -7.24 -1.58
CA ASN A 195 -3.08 -6.47 -2.24
C ASN A 195 -3.76 -7.31 -3.33
N GLN A 196 -5.05 -7.04 -3.55
CA GLN A 196 -5.79 -7.41 -4.75
C GLN A 196 -5.92 -6.17 -5.62
N VAL A 197 -5.34 -6.19 -6.81
CA VAL A 197 -5.20 -5.03 -7.67
C VAL A 197 -5.74 -5.35 -9.05
N LYS A 198 -6.61 -4.49 -9.58
CA LYS A 198 -7.14 -4.61 -10.93
C LYS A 198 -6.91 -3.32 -11.70
N GLY A 199 -5.92 -3.35 -12.59
CA GLY A 199 -5.51 -2.23 -13.43
C GLY A 199 -6.18 -2.21 -14.79
N ARG A 200 -6.00 -1.08 -15.50
CA ARG A 200 -6.59 -0.82 -16.82
C ARG A 200 -5.67 -1.27 -17.97
N VAL A 201 -6.23 -1.23 -19.20
CA VAL A 201 -5.60 -1.51 -20.51
C VAL A 201 -4.51 -0.50 -20.97
N SER A 202 -4.19 0.54 -20.20
CA SER A 202 -3.25 1.60 -20.66
C SER A 202 -2.32 2.14 -19.59
N TYR A 203 -2.36 1.56 -18.40
CA TYR A 203 -1.56 1.95 -17.25
C TYR A 203 -1.14 0.70 -16.49
N GLU A 204 -0.10 0.85 -15.69
CA GLU A 204 0.42 -0.16 -14.79
C GLU A 204 -0.61 -0.43 -13.67
N ALA A 205 -0.78 -1.71 -13.31
CA ALA A 205 -1.56 -2.02 -12.10
C ALA A 205 -0.75 -1.67 -10.84
N ILE A 206 0.54 -2.01 -10.81
CA ILE A 206 1.48 -1.56 -9.77
C ILE A 206 2.70 -0.95 -10.46
N ARG A 207 3.00 0.31 -10.15
CA ARG A 207 4.21 1.01 -10.59
C ARG A 207 5.05 1.45 -9.40
N PHE A 208 6.32 1.08 -9.41
CA PHE A 208 7.32 1.62 -8.51
C PHE A 208 8.43 2.33 -9.30
N SER A 209 8.70 3.57 -8.96
CA SER A 209 9.74 4.39 -9.59
C SER A 209 10.39 5.28 -8.53
N GLY A 210 11.33 4.71 -7.79
CA GLY A 210 12.06 5.41 -6.72
C GLY A 210 13.39 4.75 -6.38
N ASP A 211 14.27 5.49 -5.72
CA ASP A 211 15.66 5.09 -5.44
C ASP A 211 16.09 5.32 -3.97
N ASN A 212 15.25 6.00 -3.20
CA ASN A 212 15.54 6.41 -1.82
C ASN A 212 14.89 5.53 -0.75
N GLN A 213 14.20 4.46 -1.13
CA GLN A 213 13.64 3.46 -0.22
C GLN A 213 13.80 2.06 -0.81
N ILE A 214 14.01 1.07 0.05
CA ILE A 214 13.95 -0.34 -0.35
C ILE A 214 12.48 -0.66 -0.62
N VAL A 215 12.17 -1.40 -1.69
CA VAL A 215 10.79 -1.81 -1.96
C VAL A 215 10.63 -3.32 -1.89
N HIS A 216 9.54 -3.75 -1.24
CA HIS A 216 9.07 -5.13 -1.23
C HIS A 216 7.67 -5.18 -1.85
N ILE A 217 7.57 -5.69 -3.08
CA ILE A 217 6.31 -5.99 -3.78
C ILE A 217 6.04 -7.48 -3.61
N ARG A 218 5.16 -7.87 -2.68
CA ARG A 218 4.98 -9.28 -2.32
C ARG A 218 3.54 -9.72 -2.20
N ASN A 219 3.25 -10.96 -2.60
CA ASN A 219 1.96 -11.59 -2.32
C ASN A 219 0.74 -10.82 -2.86
N ASN A 220 0.92 -10.03 -3.91
CA ASN A 220 -0.18 -9.33 -4.55
C ASN A 220 -0.82 -10.22 -5.61
N TYR A 221 -2.15 -10.20 -5.69
CA TYR A 221 -2.89 -10.69 -6.84
C TYR A 221 -3.20 -9.51 -7.75
N VAL A 222 -2.65 -9.53 -8.96
CA VAL A 222 -2.64 -8.41 -9.89
C VAL A 222 -3.31 -8.83 -11.19
N GLN A 223 -4.39 -8.14 -11.55
CA GLN A 223 -5.03 -8.23 -12.85
C GLN A 223 -4.68 -6.96 -13.63
N HIS A 224 -4.24 -7.08 -14.88
CA HIS A 224 -3.87 -5.91 -15.69
C HIS A 224 -4.29 -6.01 -17.15
N GLY A 225 -4.23 -4.87 -17.84
CA GLY A 225 -4.46 -4.77 -19.28
C GLY A 225 -3.30 -4.19 -20.10
N TRP A 226 -2.26 -3.66 -19.46
CA TRP A 226 -0.98 -3.31 -20.10
C TRP A 226 0.18 -3.91 -19.32
N MET A 227 0.60 -3.31 -18.21
CA MET A 227 1.65 -3.85 -17.33
C MET A 227 1.07 -4.25 -15.97
N GLY A 228 1.41 -5.45 -15.50
CA GLY A 228 1.00 -5.93 -14.18
C GLY A 228 1.77 -5.22 -13.08
N ILE A 229 3.06 -5.50 -13.02
CA ILE A 229 4.00 -4.82 -12.12
C ILE A 229 5.09 -4.19 -12.98
N GLN A 230 5.22 -2.87 -12.93
CA GLN A 230 6.38 -2.18 -13.48
C GLN A 230 7.30 -1.75 -12.34
N ILE A 231 8.56 -2.11 -12.47
CA ILE A 231 9.62 -1.60 -11.61
C ILE A 231 10.59 -0.74 -12.43
N GLU A 232 10.89 0.41 -11.87
CA GLU A 232 11.87 1.35 -12.39
C GLU A 232 12.83 1.77 -11.28
N GLN A 233 14.02 2.22 -11.67
CA GLN A 233 15.03 2.72 -10.74
C GLN A 233 15.43 1.64 -9.72
N GLY A 234 15.27 1.89 -8.43
CA GLY A 234 15.62 0.97 -7.35
C GLY A 234 16.70 1.52 -6.43
N HIS A 235 16.63 1.08 -5.19
CA HIS A 235 17.55 1.49 -4.14
C HIS A 235 18.99 1.05 -4.43
N ILE A 236 19.96 1.96 -4.27
CA ILE A 236 21.38 1.75 -4.61
C ILE A 236 22.30 1.44 -3.41
N GLY A 237 21.76 1.29 -2.20
CA GLY A 237 22.55 1.05 -0.98
C GLY A 237 22.96 -0.41 -0.74
N GLY A 238 22.99 -1.24 -1.79
CA GLY A 238 23.43 -2.64 -1.71
C GLY A 238 22.45 -3.60 -1.01
N THR A 239 21.27 -3.12 -0.59
CA THR A 239 20.17 -3.96 -0.10
C THR A 239 19.20 -4.23 -1.23
N GLN A 240 18.74 -5.47 -1.35
CA GLN A 240 17.89 -5.90 -2.46
C GLN A 240 16.48 -5.31 -2.39
N ASN A 241 15.98 -4.91 -3.56
CA ASN A 241 14.58 -4.65 -3.84
C ASN A 241 13.92 -5.95 -4.30
N LEU A 242 12.71 -6.24 -3.81
CA LEU A 242 12.16 -7.60 -3.85
C LEU A 242 10.78 -7.59 -4.53
N VAL A 243 10.62 -8.41 -5.58
CA VAL A 243 9.33 -8.66 -6.25
C VAL A 243 9.04 -10.15 -6.15
N TRP A 244 8.38 -10.57 -5.07
CA TRP A 244 8.29 -11.98 -4.68
C TRP A 244 6.85 -12.47 -4.56
N ASN A 245 6.59 -13.72 -4.93
CA ASN A 245 5.31 -14.38 -4.63
C ASN A 245 4.09 -13.57 -5.14
N ASN A 246 4.18 -12.85 -6.25
CA ASN A 246 3.00 -12.19 -6.83
C ASN A 246 2.31 -13.12 -7.82
N THR A 247 0.97 -13.11 -7.86
CA THR A 247 0.20 -13.73 -8.96
C THR A 247 -0.26 -12.62 -9.90
N VAL A 248 0.19 -12.65 -11.14
CA VAL A 248 -0.08 -11.63 -12.14
C VAL A 248 -0.81 -12.24 -13.33
N VAL A 249 -1.97 -11.67 -13.70
CA VAL A 249 -2.77 -12.12 -14.83
C VAL A 249 -3.11 -10.97 -15.77
N ALA A 250 -2.71 -11.13 -17.04
CA ALA A 250 -3.24 -10.30 -18.11
C ALA A 250 -4.68 -10.77 -18.41
N TYR A 251 -5.67 -10.03 -17.91
CA TYR A 251 -7.08 -10.42 -18.06
C TYR A 251 -7.73 -9.77 -19.29
N THR A 252 -7.10 -8.71 -19.80
CA THR A 252 -7.53 -7.91 -20.94
C THR A 252 -6.30 -7.31 -21.61
N GLY A 253 -6.47 -6.61 -22.73
CA GLY A 253 -5.38 -5.95 -23.42
C GLY A 253 -5.81 -5.33 -24.74
N GLN A 254 -5.06 -4.32 -25.18
CA GLN A 254 -5.18 -3.68 -26.50
C GLN A 254 -3.88 -3.71 -27.29
N PHE A 255 -2.74 -3.74 -26.59
CA PHE A 255 -1.38 -3.82 -27.13
C PHE A 255 -0.65 -4.97 -26.44
N THR A 256 0.65 -5.12 -26.69
CA THR A 256 1.47 -6.06 -25.92
C THR A 256 1.29 -5.85 -24.41
N THR A 257 0.98 -6.93 -23.70
CA THR A 257 0.89 -6.94 -22.24
C THR A 257 2.16 -7.51 -21.63
N TYR A 258 2.49 -7.03 -20.43
CA TYR A 258 3.68 -7.43 -19.68
C TYR A 258 3.25 -7.81 -18.27
N GLY A 259 3.50 -9.05 -17.86
CA GLY A 259 3.20 -9.46 -16.49
C GLY A 259 4.03 -8.67 -15.49
N ILE A 260 5.35 -8.81 -15.57
CA ILE A 260 6.31 -8.01 -14.80
C ILE A 260 7.25 -7.33 -15.77
N ASP A 261 7.31 -6.01 -15.75
CA ASP A 261 8.18 -5.20 -16.58
C ASP A 261 9.29 -4.56 -15.75
N VAL A 262 10.54 -4.71 -16.22
CA VAL A 262 11.74 -4.17 -15.57
C VAL A 262 12.41 -3.19 -16.51
N ALA A 263 12.40 -1.91 -16.15
CA ALA A 263 12.94 -0.83 -16.96
C ALA A 263 13.84 0.10 -16.12
N ASN A 264 14.77 0.81 -16.77
CA ASN A 264 15.44 1.97 -16.19
C ASN A 264 16.06 1.74 -14.78
N THR A 265 16.55 0.54 -14.48
CA THR A 265 17.13 0.24 -13.16
C THR A 265 18.43 1.00 -12.91
N ASN A 266 18.61 1.49 -11.68
CA ASN A 266 19.78 2.29 -11.31
C ASN A 266 21.06 1.47 -11.22
N ALA A 267 22.19 2.04 -11.63
CA ALA A 267 23.50 1.44 -11.37
C ALA A 267 23.70 1.24 -9.86
N GLY A 268 24.07 0.02 -9.45
CA GLY A 268 24.22 -0.35 -8.04
C GLY A 268 22.92 -0.78 -7.34
N SER A 269 21.76 -0.68 -7.99
CA SER A 269 20.55 -1.32 -7.49
C SER A 269 20.60 -2.83 -7.68
N VAL A 270 19.99 -3.57 -6.75
CA VAL A 270 19.81 -5.03 -6.85
C VAL A 270 18.32 -5.34 -6.79
N TRP A 271 17.84 -6.08 -7.77
CA TRP A 271 16.46 -6.53 -7.89
C TRP A 271 16.39 -8.06 -7.89
N GLU A 272 15.60 -8.63 -6.98
CA GLU A 272 15.34 -10.06 -6.91
C GLU A 272 13.87 -10.33 -7.28
N LEU A 273 13.65 -10.96 -8.42
CA LEU A 273 12.34 -11.39 -8.91
C LEU A 273 12.24 -12.90 -8.76
N MET A 274 11.45 -13.39 -7.81
CA MET A 274 11.32 -14.84 -7.58
C MET A 274 9.94 -15.28 -7.13
N ASN A 275 9.63 -16.56 -7.35
CA ASN A 275 8.37 -17.21 -6.93
C ASN A 275 7.11 -16.52 -7.47
N ASN A 276 7.21 -15.68 -8.50
CA ASN A 276 6.04 -15.05 -9.09
C ASN A 276 5.34 -16.04 -10.03
N VAL A 277 4.02 -15.96 -10.07
CA VAL A 277 3.17 -16.69 -11.03
C VAL A 277 2.65 -15.67 -12.03
N VAL A 278 2.97 -15.85 -13.31
CA VAL A 278 2.53 -14.96 -14.38
C VAL A 278 1.73 -15.75 -15.41
N THR A 279 0.48 -15.35 -15.63
CA THR A 279 -0.43 -16.02 -16.57
C THR A 279 -1.25 -15.02 -17.37
N THR A 280 -2.09 -15.51 -18.26
CA THR A 280 -2.96 -14.68 -19.10
C THR A 280 -4.27 -15.40 -19.41
N THR A 281 -5.36 -14.64 -19.47
CA THR A 281 -6.62 -15.06 -20.10
C THR A 281 -6.91 -14.27 -21.37
N TRP A 282 -6.06 -13.29 -21.69
CA TRP A 282 -6.18 -12.46 -22.89
C TRP A 282 -5.39 -13.09 -24.04
N SER A 283 -6.01 -13.17 -25.23
CA SER A 283 -5.47 -13.93 -26.37
C SER A 283 -4.49 -13.16 -27.27
N GLY A 284 -4.09 -11.94 -26.91
CA GLY A 284 -3.15 -11.14 -27.69
C GLY A 284 -1.68 -11.43 -27.39
N ASP A 285 -0.80 -10.47 -27.74
CA ASP A 285 0.64 -10.59 -27.49
C ASP A 285 0.97 -10.39 -26.00
N ASN A 286 1.25 -11.49 -25.31
CA ASN A 286 1.56 -11.47 -23.88
C ASN A 286 3.04 -11.77 -23.65
N ARG A 287 3.67 -11.01 -22.76
CA ARG A 287 5.02 -11.26 -22.23
C ARG A 287 4.94 -11.51 -20.72
N GLY A 288 5.79 -12.42 -20.25
CA GLY A 288 5.84 -12.80 -18.84
C GLY A 288 6.66 -11.80 -18.03
N ILE A 289 7.92 -12.14 -17.77
CA ILE A 289 8.88 -11.23 -17.12
C ILE A 289 9.75 -10.58 -18.18
N ASN A 290 9.48 -9.31 -18.46
CA ASN A 290 10.10 -8.54 -19.54
C ASN A 290 11.27 -7.70 -19.03
N LYS A 291 12.36 -7.73 -19.81
CA LYS A 291 13.51 -6.85 -19.64
C LYS A 291 13.41 -5.72 -20.66
N ASP A 292 12.94 -4.55 -20.24
CA ASP A 292 12.91 -3.37 -21.10
C ASP A 292 14.30 -2.66 -21.11
N SER A 293 14.37 -1.53 -21.78
CA SER A 293 15.56 -0.72 -21.95
C SER A 293 15.99 0.04 -20.67
N GLY A 294 17.21 0.57 -20.69
CA GLY A 294 17.72 1.45 -19.63
C GLY A 294 18.19 0.75 -18.34
N ASN A 295 18.23 -0.58 -18.31
CA ASN A 295 18.62 -1.34 -17.13
C ASN A 295 20.14 -1.32 -16.87
N ASN A 296 20.55 -0.64 -15.79
CA ASN A 296 21.95 -0.55 -15.34
C ASN A 296 22.20 -1.24 -13.98
N GLY A 297 21.15 -1.69 -13.29
CA GLY A 297 21.24 -2.43 -12.04
C GLY A 297 21.48 -3.93 -12.24
N GLN A 298 21.71 -4.63 -11.13
CA GLN A 298 21.65 -6.10 -11.10
C GLN A 298 20.18 -6.54 -11.04
N VAL A 299 19.76 -7.35 -11.99
CA VAL A 299 18.40 -7.93 -12.01
C VAL A 299 18.53 -9.45 -12.08
N ASN A 300 18.07 -10.11 -11.02
CA ASN A 300 18.08 -11.57 -10.87
C ASN A 300 16.64 -12.10 -10.99
N VAL A 301 16.42 -13.05 -11.88
CA VAL A 301 15.10 -13.62 -12.18
C VAL A 301 15.13 -15.14 -12.05
N TYR A 302 14.55 -15.68 -10.97
CA TYR A 302 14.71 -17.11 -10.66
C TYR A 302 13.52 -17.71 -9.91
N PHE A 303 13.26 -19.00 -10.08
CA PHE A 303 12.08 -19.70 -9.51
C PHE A 303 10.72 -19.05 -9.85
N ASN A 304 10.61 -18.35 -10.98
CA ASN A 304 9.33 -17.82 -11.43
C ASN A 304 8.60 -18.84 -12.31
N HIS A 305 7.27 -18.77 -12.33
CA HIS A 305 6.40 -19.65 -13.07
C HIS A 305 5.56 -18.83 -14.05
N VAL A 306 5.83 -19.00 -15.33
CA VAL A 306 5.16 -18.28 -16.40
C VAL A 306 4.40 -19.28 -17.26
N VAL A 307 3.13 -18.99 -17.56
CA VAL A 307 2.29 -19.88 -18.36
C VAL A 307 2.91 -20.13 -19.73
N SER A 308 2.75 -21.34 -20.24
CA SER A 308 3.19 -21.68 -21.59
C SER A 308 2.44 -20.86 -22.66
N GLY A 309 3.12 -20.61 -23.78
CA GLY A 309 2.53 -19.93 -24.95
C GLY A 309 2.65 -18.40 -24.96
N MET A 310 3.28 -17.77 -23.96
CA MET A 310 3.66 -16.36 -24.05
C MET A 310 4.76 -16.14 -25.11
N THR A 311 4.73 -15.00 -25.81
CA THR A 311 5.70 -14.65 -26.87
C THR A 311 7.13 -14.59 -26.31
N TYR A 312 7.27 -13.97 -25.15
CA TYR A 312 8.51 -13.94 -24.36
C TYR A 312 8.17 -14.26 -22.91
N PRO A 313 8.21 -15.54 -22.49
CA PRO A 313 7.90 -15.92 -21.13
C PRO A 313 8.85 -15.28 -20.10
N ILE A 314 10.15 -15.32 -20.40
CA ILE A 314 11.20 -14.58 -19.69
C ILE A 314 12.10 -13.94 -20.75
N SER A 315 12.34 -12.62 -20.68
CA SER A 315 13.28 -11.95 -21.57
C SER A 315 14.72 -12.38 -21.31
N ALA A 316 15.54 -12.42 -22.36
CA ALA A 316 16.96 -12.70 -22.22
C ALA A 316 17.76 -11.51 -21.65
N GLY A 317 18.96 -11.79 -21.14
CA GLY A 317 19.95 -10.79 -20.78
C GLY A 317 19.76 -10.16 -19.40
N PHE A 318 18.96 -10.75 -18.51
CA PHE A 318 19.04 -10.47 -17.08
C PHE A 318 20.44 -10.79 -16.54
N THR A 319 20.81 -10.20 -15.40
CA THR A 319 22.13 -10.45 -14.79
C THR A 319 22.25 -11.90 -14.35
N PHE A 320 21.17 -12.46 -13.83
CA PHE A 320 21.04 -13.87 -13.48
C PHE A 320 19.64 -14.36 -13.85
N GLU A 321 19.56 -15.52 -14.48
CA GLU A 321 18.30 -16.19 -14.80
C GLU A 321 18.45 -17.70 -14.58
N SER A 322 17.63 -18.29 -13.72
CA SER A 322 17.73 -19.73 -13.42
C SER A 322 16.45 -20.31 -12.81
N ASN A 323 16.23 -21.61 -13.01
CA ASN A 323 15.12 -22.37 -12.40
C ASN A 323 13.72 -21.75 -12.61
N ASN A 324 13.50 -21.03 -13.71
CA ASN A 324 12.18 -20.54 -14.09
C ASN A 324 11.43 -21.63 -14.87
N THR A 325 10.13 -21.77 -14.65
CA THR A 325 9.25 -22.69 -15.39
C THR A 325 8.42 -21.90 -16.40
N THR A 326 8.49 -22.27 -17.68
CA THR A 326 7.82 -21.53 -18.77
C THR A 326 7.00 -22.43 -19.71
N ASN A 327 6.89 -23.71 -19.38
CA ASN A 327 6.38 -24.76 -20.26
C ASN A 327 5.18 -25.54 -19.68
N GLN A 328 4.51 -24.99 -18.67
CA GLN A 328 3.36 -25.62 -18.00
C GLN A 328 2.10 -24.76 -18.09
N PRO A 329 0.90 -25.37 -18.05
CA PRO A 329 -0.34 -24.62 -17.90
C PRO A 329 -0.43 -24.00 -16.51
N ILE A 330 -1.05 -22.82 -16.43
CA ILE A 330 -1.36 -22.12 -15.19
C ILE A 330 -2.78 -21.56 -15.33
N THR A 331 -3.74 -22.17 -14.62
CA THR A 331 -5.10 -21.64 -14.51
C THR A 331 -5.39 -21.20 -13.08
N LEU A 332 -6.15 -20.11 -12.95
CA LEU A 332 -6.52 -19.51 -11.67
C LEU A 332 -8.02 -19.61 -11.43
N TYR A 333 -8.42 -19.65 -10.16
CA TYR A 333 -9.78 -19.30 -9.76
C TYR A 333 -9.96 -17.77 -9.79
N VAL A 334 -11.20 -17.31 -9.62
CA VAL A 334 -11.55 -15.88 -9.68
C VAL A 334 -10.81 -15.05 -8.62
N ASP A 335 -10.58 -15.64 -7.44
CA ASP A 335 -9.85 -15.01 -6.34
C ASP A 335 -8.33 -14.97 -6.54
N GLY A 336 -7.81 -15.60 -7.60
CA GLY A 336 -6.38 -15.66 -7.91
C GLY A 336 -5.66 -16.86 -7.30
N THR A 337 -6.35 -17.75 -6.60
CA THR A 337 -5.78 -19.04 -6.16
C THR A 337 -5.53 -19.96 -7.36
N LEU A 338 -4.57 -20.88 -7.22
CA LEU A 338 -4.18 -21.81 -8.29
C LEU A 338 -5.26 -22.89 -8.47
N SER A 339 -5.76 -23.05 -9.69
CA SER A 339 -6.73 -24.10 -10.05
C SER A 339 -6.06 -25.30 -10.71
N ASN A 340 -5.13 -25.05 -11.65
CA ASN A 340 -4.27 -26.07 -12.25
C ASN A 340 -2.92 -25.44 -12.57
N ALA A 341 -1.94 -25.65 -11.70
CA ALA A 341 -0.59 -25.12 -11.83
C ALA A 341 0.39 -26.05 -11.09
N PRO A 342 0.65 -27.26 -11.61
CA PRO A 342 1.38 -28.30 -10.88
C PRO A 342 2.82 -27.92 -10.54
N ALA A 343 3.44 -27.02 -11.32
CA ALA A 343 4.77 -26.52 -11.04
C ALA A 343 4.81 -25.43 -9.97
N CYS A 344 3.68 -24.82 -9.63
CA CYS A 344 3.60 -23.72 -8.68
C CYS A 344 3.37 -24.18 -7.23
N VAL A 345 2.78 -25.37 -7.06
CA VAL A 345 2.62 -26.03 -5.75
C VAL A 345 3.94 -26.65 -5.33
N ASP A 346 4.44 -26.32 -4.14
CA ASP A 346 5.81 -26.63 -3.69
C ASP A 346 6.89 -26.17 -4.70
N GLY A 347 6.56 -25.18 -5.52
CA GLY A 347 7.32 -24.77 -6.70
C GLY A 347 8.25 -23.60 -6.50
N GLY A 348 8.21 -22.96 -5.33
CA GLY A 348 9.03 -21.82 -5.01
C GLY A 348 10.48 -22.17 -4.73
N ASN A 349 11.25 -21.14 -4.40
CA ASN A 349 12.63 -21.26 -3.98
C ASN A 349 12.72 -22.15 -2.71
N PRO A 350 13.52 -23.23 -2.73
CA PRO A 350 13.60 -24.23 -1.66
C PRO A 350 14.39 -23.75 -0.43
N ALA A 351 14.77 -22.47 -0.36
CA ALA A 351 15.41 -21.93 0.82
C ALA A 351 14.47 -22.07 2.03
N VAL A 352 14.98 -22.62 3.13
CA VAL A 352 14.21 -22.89 4.37
C VAL A 352 13.48 -21.64 4.91
N VAL A 353 14.01 -20.44 4.65
CA VAL A 353 13.37 -19.17 5.06
C VAL A 353 12.09 -18.84 4.28
N LEU A 354 11.77 -19.64 3.25
CA LEU A 354 10.61 -19.50 2.37
C LEU A 354 9.70 -20.74 2.41
N SER A 355 9.99 -21.71 3.29
CA SER A 355 9.16 -22.89 3.46
C SER A 355 7.75 -22.52 3.93
N ASP A 356 6.78 -23.36 3.55
CA ASP A 356 5.41 -23.24 4.04
C ASP A 356 5.32 -23.64 5.52
N LEU A 357 4.14 -23.45 6.12
CA LEU A 357 3.92 -23.71 7.55
C LEU A 357 4.11 -25.18 7.94
N ASP A 358 3.91 -26.10 7.00
CA ASP A 358 4.15 -27.53 7.15
C ASP A 358 5.60 -27.94 6.79
N LEU A 359 6.46 -26.96 6.52
CA LEU A 359 7.88 -27.08 6.19
C LEU A 359 8.17 -27.72 4.83
N SER A 360 7.19 -27.80 3.93
CA SER A 360 7.45 -28.08 2.52
C SER A 360 8.17 -26.91 1.83
N THR A 361 8.52 -27.10 0.55
CA THR A 361 9.00 -25.98 -0.28
C THR A 361 7.87 -24.98 -0.45
N GLY A 362 8.13 -23.69 -0.34
CA GLY A 362 7.07 -22.69 -0.44
C GLY A 362 6.32 -22.73 -1.77
N ASP A 363 5.01 -22.53 -1.72
CA ASP A 363 4.20 -22.28 -2.91
C ASP A 363 4.60 -20.98 -3.65
N ALA A 364 4.42 -20.96 -4.97
CA ALA A 364 4.58 -19.75 -5.79
C ALA A 364 3.28 -18.93 -5.86
N GLY A 365 3.42 -17.63 -6.11
CA GLY A 365 2.29 -16.71 -6.29
C GLY A 365 1.71 -16.16 -4.98
N ALA A 366 0.62 -15.40 -5.10
CA ALA A 366 0.05 -14.55 -4.06
C ALA A 366 -0.29 -15.26 -2.75
N TYR A 367 -0.52 -16.57 -2.83
CA TYR A 367 -0.97 -17.41 -1.73
C TYR A 367 0.15 -18.23 -1.07
N GLY A 368 1.39 -18.17 -1.59
CA GLY A 368 2.53 -18.88 -1.00
C GLY A 368 3.35 -18.05 0.00
N GLY A 369 4.10 -18.71 0.87
CA GLY A 369 5.02 -18.08 1.81
C GLY A 369 4.37 -17.27 2.95
N SER A 370 5.19 -16.64 3.80
CA SER A 370 4.75 -16.05 5.09
C SER A 370 3.80 -14.85 4.97
N TYR A 371 3.74 -14.19 3.81
CA TYR A 371 2.80 -13.09 3.55
C TYR A 371 1.65 -13.54 2.64
N THR A 372 1.26 -14.82 2.69
CA THR A 372 0.10 -15.34 1.95
C THR A 372 -1.10 -14.40 2.01
N GLN A 373 -1.77 -14.21 0.88
CA GLN A 373 -2.88 -13.26 0.74
C GLN A 373 -4.02 -13.51 1.75
N THR A 374 -4.22 -14.75 2.19
CA THR A 374 -5.23 -15.11 3.20
C THR A 374 -5.03 -14.42 4.55
N ASN A 375 -3.81 -13.95 4.87
CA ASN A 375 -3.56 -13.16 6.08
C ASN A 375 -4.18 -11.76 6.01
N PHE A 376 -4.54 -11.28 4.82
CA PHE A 376 -5.00 -9.92 4.57
C PHE A 376 -6.48 -9.84 4.20
N HIS A 377 -7.10 -10.94 3.74
CA HIS A 377 -8.47 -10.97 3.23
C HIS A 377 -9.31 -12.04 3.95
N PRO A 378 -10.64 -11.85 4.12
CA PRO A 378 -11.45 -10.74 3.62
C PRO A 378 -11.21 -9.41 4.36
N LEU A 379 -11.54 -8.30 3.71
CA LEU A 379 -11.48 -6.96 4.30
C LEU A 379 -12.71 -6.66 5.16
N HIS A 380 -12.58 -5.66 6.03
CA HIS A 380 -13.68 -5.07 6.78
C HIS A 380 -14.46 -6.01 7.70
N THR A 381 -13.76 -6.93 8.37
CA THR A 381 -14.35 -7.93 9.27
C THR A 381 -14.69 -7.42 10.68
N GLY A 382 -14.47 -6.13 10.98
CA GLY A 382 -14.78 -5.54 12.29
C GLY A 382 -13.88 -6.03 13.43
N ALA A 383 -12.59 -6.27 13.18
CA ALA A 383 -11.66 -6.71 14.21
C ALA A 383 -10.33 -5.97 14.11
N ALA A 384 -9.65 -5.80 15.24
CA ALA A 384 -8.26 -5.37 15.27
C ALA A 384 -7.40 -6.26 14.36
N ARG A 385 -6.52 -5.63 13.57
CA ARG A 385 -5.75 -6.34 12.55
C ARG A 385 -4.26 -6.07 12.69
N VAL A 386 -3.51 -7.15 12.91
CA VAL A 386 -2.06 -7.18 12.70
C VAL A 386 -1.81 -7.37 11.21
N HIS A 387 -1.08 -6.45 10.57
CA HIS A 387 -0.88 -6.48 9.12
C HIS A 387 0.57 -6.66 8.70
N LEU A 388 1.55 -6.29 9.55
CA LEU A 388 2.94 -6.67 9.31
C LEU A 388 3.57 -7.16 10.61
N THR A 389 4.32 -8.25 10.49
CA THR A 389 5.20 -8.76 11.52
C THR A 389 6.63 -8.77 11.00
N GLY A 390 7.55 -8.38 11.86
CA GLY A 390 8.99 -8.48 11.64
C GLY A 390 9.57 -9.42 12.69
N HIS A 391 10.11 -10.55 12.26
CA HIS A 391 10.79 -11.52 13.11
C HIS A 391 11.97 -12.13 12.35
N PRO A 392 13.02 -12.59 13.05
CA PRO A 392 14.08 -13.37 12.41
C PRO A 392 13.52 -14.70 11.90
N PHE A 393 13.80 -15.06 10.65
CA PHE A 393 13.40 -16.34 10.07
C PHE A 393 14.11 -17.55 10.71
N ASN A 394 15.30 -17.33 11.28
CA ASN A 394 16.05 -18.35 12.02
C ASN A 394 16.45 -17.82 13.39
N VAL A 395 16.11 -18.56 14.44
CA VAL A 395 16.55 -18.27 15.81
C VAL A 395 17.72 -19.20 16.14
N ARG A 396 18.92 -18.64 16.30
CA ARG A 396 20.07 -19.40 16.78
C ARG A 396 20.00 -19.54 18.30
N SER A 397 20.44 -20.69 18.82
CA SER A 397 20.57 -20.89 20.27
C SER A 397 21.44 -19.79 20.89
N GLY A 398 20.94 -19.16 21.95
CA GLY A 398 21.59 -18.01 22.62
C GLY A 398 21.26 -16.63 22.04
N SER A 399 20.55 -16.54 20.91
CA SER A 399 20.10 -15.26 20.34
C SER A 399 18.76 -14.80 20.94
N THR A 400 18.61 -13.48 21.15
CA THR A 400 17.32 -12.89 21.51
C THR A 400 16.38 -12.88 20.31
N LEU A 401 15.22 -13.54 20.44
CA LEU A 401 14.12 -13.40 19.50
C LEU A 401 13.54 -11.98 19.60
N ARG A 402 13.61 -11.23 18.50
CA ARG A 402 12.97 -9.90 18.38
C ARG A 402 11.79 -10.01 17.45
N VAL A 403 10.59 -9.73 17.98
CA VAL A 403 9.36 -9.68 17.19
C VAL A 403 8.83 -8.25 17.26
N LYS A 404 8.50 -7.68 16.11
CA LYS A 404 7.77 -6.42 15.97
C LYS A 404 6.48 -6.71 15.21
N ALA A 405 5.37 -6.12 15.63
CA ALA A 405 4.11 -6.18 14.90
C ALA A 405 3.56 -4.76 14.73
N THR A 406 2.91 -4.51 13.60
CA THR A 406 2.10 -3.30 13.37
C THR A 406 0.65 -3.70 13.23
N ALA A 407 -0.22 -2.94 13.91
CA ALA A 407 -1.63 -3.20 13.98
C ALA A 407 -2.45 -1.91 14.00
N PHE A 408 -3.75 -2.05 13.79
CA PHE A 408 -4.75 -1.03 14.07
C PHE A 408 -5.98 -1.67 14.70
N ASP A 409 -6.80 -0.85 15.36
CA ASP A 409 -8.08 -1.20 15.94
C ASP A 409 -9.13 -0.18 15.48
N ARG A 410 -10.38 -0.61 15.38
CA ARG A 410 -11.50 0.21 14.85
C ARG A 410 -12.15 1.07 15.92
#